data_AF-A0A7S4UAE8-F1
#
_entry.id   AF-A0A7S4UAE8-F1
#
_cell.length_a   1.000
_cell.length_b   1.000
_cell.length_c   1.000
_cell.angle_alpha   90.00
_cell.angle_beta   90.00
_cell.angle_gamma   90.00
#
_symmetry.space_group_name_H-M   'P 1'
#
loop_
_entity.id
_entity.type
_entity.pdbx_description
1 polymer ?
#
loop_
_entity_poly.entity_id
_entity_poly.type
_entity_poly.pdbx_seq_one_letter_code
_entity_poly.pdbx_strand_id
1 'polypeptide(L)'
;DGGGRTQLGHFPKQDAQSEVPRPVDADGRTARGKHKSTTGGVYVPAPTVQSLRLVQLADREYRLRCSRCSKALVSRWVFMHGDRLKVLRPQNGHMSGCGGKYESVEGVQCVNDNRAHLDLCVHNKMRQDCYLCGGRATCRHQLRRRRCRICREERLAKLRARGDGGVAGRLREHGNAEHADVAGPARLHSRPASPSQCL
;
A
#
# COMPACT_ATOMS: atom_id res chain seq x y z
N ASP A 1 31.13 62.71 -6.10
CA ASP A 1 30.52 61.61 -6.88
C ASP A 1 31.26 60.31 -6.68
N GLY A 2 30.64 59.41 -5.92
CA GLY A 2 31.23 58.13 -5.50
C GLY A 2 30.98 57.02 -6.52
N GLY A 3 32.04 56.34 -6.93
CA GLY A 3 32.00 55.11 -7.72
C GLY A 3 32.50 53.93 -6.89
N GLY A 4 31.62 53.29 -6.14
CA GLY A 4 31.92 52.08 -5.36
C GLY A 4 31.62 50.81 -6.16
N ARG A 5 32.66 50.15 -6.67
CA ARG A 5 32.60 48.79 -7.25
C ARG A 5 32.93 47.78 -6.14
N THR A 6 31.93 47.12 -5.57
CA THR A 6 32.15 45.99 -4.63
C THR A 6 32.28 44.68 -5.39
N GLN A 7 33.45 44.05 -5.29
CA GLN A 7 33.71 42.68 -5.74
C GLN A 7 32.96 41.68 -4.86
N LEU A 8 32.19 40.78 -5.48
CA LEU A 8 31.58 39.63 -4.80
C LEU A 8 32.66 38.56 -4.58
N GLY A 9 32.98 38.31 -3.30
CA GLY A 9 33.90 37.27 -2.86
C GLY A 9 33.38 35.87 -3.22
N HIS A 10 34.28 35.09 -3.84
CA HIS A 10 34.09 33.69 -4.18
C HIS A 10 34.34 32.84 -2.91
N PHE A 11 33.28 32.28 -2.31
CA PHE A 11 33.40 31.35 -1.20
C PHE A 11 33.68 29.93 -1.73
N PRO A 12 34.80 29.28 -1.36
CA PRO A 12 35.02 27.89 -1.71
C PRO A 12 34.08 26.99 -0.91
N LYS A 13 33.32 26.14 -1.62
CA LYS A 13 32.49 25.09 -1.04
C LYS A 13 33.40 24.04 -0.42
N GLN A 14 33.27 23.84 0.89
CA GLN A 14 33.89 22.73 1.59
C GLN A 14 33.03 21.48 1.37
N ASP A 15 33.40 20.66 0.39
CA ASP A 15 32.89 19.29 0.24
C ASP A 15 33.65 18.38 1.20
N ALA A 16 33.17 18.27 2.44
CA ALA A 16 33.62 17.26 3.41
C ALA A 16 32.58 16.13 3.49
N GLN A 17 32.57 15.28 2.46
CA GLN A 17 31.89 13.98 2.52
C GLN A 17 32.80 13.01 3.30
N SER A 18 32.65 12.95 4.61
CA SER A 18 33.18 11.84 5.39
C SER A 18 32.36 10.59 5.09
N GLU A 19 32.79 9.79 4.11
CA GLU A 19 32.19 8.49 3.81
C GLU A 19 32.50 7.50 4.93
N VAL A 20 31.54 7.28 5.83
CA VAL A 20 31.62 6.23 6.84
C VAL A 20 31.45 4.87 6.14
N PRO A 21 32.42 3.93 6.21
CA PRO A 21 32.31 2.64 5.55
C PRO A 21 31.15 1.83 6.12
N ARG A 22 30.37 1.20 5.24
CA ARG A 22 29.22 0.38 5.63
C ARG A 22 29.72 -0.95 6.22
N PRO A 23 29.21 -1.42 7.37
CA PRO A 23 29.60 -2.71 7.91
C PRO A 23 29.19 -3.83 6.94
N VAL A 24 30.17 -4.67 6.58
CA VAL A 24 30.01 -5.87 5.77
C VAL A 24 30.00 -7.07 6.72
N ASP A 25 29.10 -8.02 6.51
CA ASP A 25 29.11 -9.29 7.25
C ASP A 25 30.34 -10.13 6.83
N ALA A 26 30.71 -11.14 7.62
CA ALA A 26 31.91 -11.98 7.43
C ALA A 26 32.05 -12.63 6.03
N ASP A 27 30.94 -12.73 5.28
CA ASP A 27 30.90 -13.25 3.91
C ASP A 27 31.05 -12.17 2.82
N GLY A 28 31.44 -10.94 3.15
CA GLY A 28 31.62 -9.85 2.18
C GLY A 28 30.32 -9.38 1.49
N ARG A 29 29.15 -9.78 2.01
CA ARG A 29 27.85 -9.39 1.47
C ARG A 29 27.36 -8.12 2.17
N THR A 30 27.06 -7.08 1.41
CA THR A 30 26.34 -5.91 1.94
C THR A 30 24.95 -6.37 2.40
N ALA A 31 24.59 -6.12 3.67
CA ALA A 31 23.29 -6.48 4.24
C ALA A 31 22.14 -6.13 3.28
N ARG A 32 21.48 -7.16 2.73
CA ARG A 32 20.37 -7.00 1.78
C ARG A 32 19.20 -6.30 2.50
N GLY A 33 19.01 -5.03 2.15
CA GLY A 33 17.75 -4.28 2.25
C GLY A 33 17.18 -4.11 3.66
N LYS A 34 17.76 -3.23 4.48
CA LYS A 34 17.01 -2.63 5.59
C LYS A 34 15.76 -1.95 5.02
N HIS A 35 14.57 -2.37 5.42
CA HIS A 35 13.37 -1.59 5.12
C HIS A 35 13.58 -0.19 5.72
N LYS A 36 13.41 0.87 4.91
CA LYS A 36 13.64 2.27 5.32
C LYS A 36 12.94 2.63 6.63
N SER A 37 11.81 1.96 6.90
CA SER A 37 10.95 2.20 8.05
C SER A 37 11.28 1.37 9.29
N THR A 38 12.27 0.48 9.25
CA THR A 38 12.61 -0.39 10.41
C THR A 38 14.11 -0.38 10.64
N THR A 39 14.56 0.38 11.64
CA THR A 39 15.98 0.50 12.01
C THR A 39 16.17 -0.06 13.41
N GLY A 40 17.06 -1.03 13.57
CA GLY A 40 17.38 -1.60 14.90
C GLY A 40 16.20 -2.29 15.60
N GLY A 41 15.20 -2.80 14.86
CA GLY A 41 14.01 -3.40 15.45
C GLY A 41 12.95 -2.41 15.91
N VAL A 42 13.18 -1.10 15.71
CA VAL A 42 12.19 -0.04 15.95
C VAL A 42 11.57 0.39 14.62
N TYR A 43 10.25 0.46 14.59
CA TYR A 43 9.50 0.94 13.45
C TYR A 43 9.29 2.46 13.50
N VAL A 44 9.68 3.12 12.41
CA VAL A 44 9.49 4.55 12.18
C VAL A 44 8.86 4.73 10.79
N PRO A 45 7.58 5.18 10.70
CA PRO A 45 6.92 5.42 9.42
C PRO A 45 7.63 6.54 8.63
N ALA A 46 7.36 6.61 7.33
CA ALA A 46 7.88 7.71 6.50
C ALA A 46 7.37 9.08 7.01
N PRO A 47 8.13 10.18 6.85
CA PRO A 47 7.71 11.52 7.27
C PRO A 47 6.34 11.96 6.71
N THR A 48 5.98 11.47 5.53
CA THR A 48 4.69 11.72 4.88
C THR A 48 3.50 11.03 5.56
N VAL A 49 3.75 9.98 6.35
CA VAL A 49 2.77 9.29 7.19
C VAL A 49 2.76 9.91 8.60
N GLN A 50 3.94 10.26 9.14
CA GLN A 50 4.06 10.96 10.43
C GLN A 50 3.29 12.29 10.46
N SER A 51 3.26 13.01 9.33
CA SER A 51 2.56 14.30 9.19
C SER A 51 1.04 14.18 9.00
N LEU A 52 0.46 12.98 9.03
CA LEU A 52 -0.99 12.81 8.94
C LEU A 52 -1.67 13.19 10.25
N ARG A 53 -2.76 13.96 10.17
CA ARG A 53 -3.51 14.49 11.33
C ARG A 53 -3.87 13.43 12.39
N LEU A 54 -4.21 12.22 11.95
CA LEU A 54 -4.69 11.15 12.81
C LEU A 54 -3.58 10.17 13.22
N VAL A 55 -2.34 10.39 12.76
CA VAL A 55 -1.17 9.60 13.15
C VAL A 55 -0.46 10.34 14.27
N GLN A 56 -0.19 9.64 15.36
CA GLN A 56 0.40 10.22 16.58
C GLN A 56 1.48 9.28 17.13
N LEU A 57 2.40 9.85 17.90
CA LEU A 57 3.35 9.09 18.69
C LEU A 57 2.75 8.84 20.08
N ALA A 58 2.66 7.58 20.49
CA ALA A 58 2.18 7.19 21.80
C ALA A 58 3.30 7.22 22.85
N ASP A 59 2.90 7.43 24.10
CA ASP A 59 3.82 7.37 25.25
C ASP A 59 4.28 5.94 25.53
N ARG A 60 3.41 4.96 25.26
CA ARG A 60 3.72 3.54 25.40
C ARG A 60 4.30 2.92 24.13
N GLU A 61 5.04 1.84 24.32
CA GLU A 61 5.57 1.01 23.25
C GLU A 61 4.66 -0.18 22.97
N TYR A 62 4.49 -0.52 21.70
CA TYR A 62 3.74 -1.70 21.25
C TYR A 62 4.67 -2.68 20.58
N ARG A 63 4.77 -3.89 21.15
CA ARG A 63 5.55 -4.98 20.55
C ARG A 63 4.71 -5.70 19.49
N LEU A 64 5.23 -5.75 18.27
CA LEU A 64 4.60 -6.45 17.15
C LEU A 64 5.41 -7.69 16.78
N ARG A 65 4.71 -8.81 16.53
CA ARG A 65 5.30 -10.05 16.02
C ARG A 65 4.78 -10.36 14.63
N CYS A 66 5.63 -10.92 13.77
CA CYS A 66 5.14 -11.44 12.50
C CYS A 66 4.26 -12.68 12.74
N SER A 67 3.16 -12.79 12.01
CA SER A 67 2.25 -13.95 12.05
C SER A 67 2.82 -15.23 11.44
N ARG A 68 3.92 -15.15 10.69
CA ARG A 68 4.53 -16.29 9.97
C ARG A 68 5.95 -16.64 10.40
N CYS A 69 6.61 -15.81 11.19
CA CYS A 69 7.99 -16.04 11.61
C CYS A 69 8.28 -15.33 12.93
N SER A 70 9.45 -15.59 13.52
CA SER A 70 9.84 -15.04 14.82
C SER A 70 10.31 -13.59 14.80
N LYS A 71 10.25 -12.88 13.65
CA LYS A 71 10.65 -11.47 13.60
C LYS A 71 9.69 -10.60 14.41
N ALA A 72 10.26 -9.76 15.26
CA ALA A 72 9.55 -8.79 16.07
C ALA A 72 10.06 -7.37 15.80
N LEU A 73 9.22 -6.39 16.07
CA LEU A 73 9.59 -4.98 16.09
C LEU A 73 8.80 -4.24 17.17
N VAL A 74 9.27 -3.05 17.52
CA VAL A 74 8.57 -2.14 18.43
C VAL A 74 8.02 -0.97 17.63
N SER A 75 6.76 -0.61 17.88
CA SER A 75 6.12 0.57 17.30
C SER A 75 5.57 1.45 18.42
N ARG A 76 5.84 2.75 18.35
CA ARG A 76 5.17 3.77 19.17
C ARG A 76 4.13 4.56 18.36
N TRP A 77 4.01 4.27 17.07
CA TRP A 77 3.17 5.03 16.17
C TRP A 77 1.77 4.46 16.16
N VAL A 78 0.78 5.32 16.40
CA VAL A 78 -0.63 4.94 16.48
C VAL A 78 -1.47 5.81 15.55
N PHE A 79 -2.55 5.22 15.06
CA PHE A 79 -3.59 5.89 14.30
C PHE A 79 -4.81 6.01 15.21
N MET A 80 -5.20 7.25 15.48
CA MET A 80 -6.29 7.60 16.39
C MET A 80 -7.49 8.08 15.58
N HIS A 81 -8.64 7.43 15.78
CA HIS A 81 -9.88 7.82 15.12
C HIS A 81 -11.07 7.68 16.05
N GLY A 82 -11.58 8.81 16.54
CA GLY A 82 -12.47 8.82 17.71
C GLY A 82 -11.74 8.19 18.90
N ASP A 83 -12.42 7.29 19.61
CA ASP A 83 -11.85 6.56 20.75
C ASP A 83 -11.08 5.29 20.35
N ARG A 84 -10.94 5.03 19.04
CA ARG A 84 -10.29 3.83 18.53
C ARG A 84 -8.82 4.08 18.24
N LEU A 85 -7.96 3.35 18.95
CA LEU A 85 -6.53 3.30 18.71
C LEU A 85 -6.17 2.08 17.85
N LYS A 86 -5.32 2.31 16.84
CA LYS A 86 -4.69 1.23 16.07
C LYS A 86 -3.19 1.45 15.97
N VAL A 87 -2.39 0.40 16.18
CA VAL A 87 -0.92 0.49 16.07
C VAL A 87 -0.52 0.47 14.60
N LEU A 88 0.33 1.41 14.19
CA LEU A 88 0.90 1.40 12.84
C LEU A 88 1.94 0.28 12.71
N ARG A 89 1.92 -0.35 11.54
CA ARG A 89 2.90 -1.36 11.11
C ARG A 89 3.33 -1.12 9.67
N PRO A 90 4.52 -1.59 9.27
CA PRO A 90 4.96 -1.50 7.87
C PRO A 90 4.04 -2.32 6.96
N GLN A 91 3.63 -1.74 5.84
CA GLN A 91 2.75 -2.38 4.85
C GLN A 91 3.32 -3.69 4.30
N ASN A 92 4.63 -3.72 4.06
CA ASN A 92 5.30 -4.84 3.38
C ASN A 92 6.02 -5.79 4.36
N GLY A 93 5.73 -5.72 5.65
CA GLY A 93 6.40 -6.56 6.65
C GLY A 93 7.90 -6.25 6.75
N HIS A 94 8.74 -7.29 6.77
CA HIS A 94 10.18 -7.18 7.05
C HIS A 94 11.11 -7.91 6.06
N MET A 95 10.58 -8.65 5.08
CA MET A 95 11.36 -9.16 3.94
C MET A 95 10.44 -9.69 2.84
N SER A 96 10.93 -9.64 1.59
CA SER A 96 10.31 -10.34 0.45
C SER A 96 10.39 -11.85 0.68
N GLY A 97 9.25 -12.53 0.85
CA GLY A 97 9.17 -13.99 1.00
C GLY A 97 8.46 -14.45 2.27
N CYS A 98 8.48 -13.67 3.35
CA CYS A 98 7.75 -14.04 4.56
C CYS A 98 6.23 -13.99 4.31
N GLY A 99 5.73 -12.94 3.63
CA GLY A 99 4.31 -12.72 3.38
C GLY A 99 3.45 -12.56 4.65
N GLY A 100 4.08 -12.58 5.82
CA GLY A 100 3.43 -12.39 7.12
C GLY A 100 3.20 -10.92 7.42
N LYS A 101 2.27 -10.67 8.33
CA LYS A 101 1.93 -9.33 8.79
C LYS A 101 2.33 -9.21 10.25
N TYR A 102 2.73 -8.00 10.65
CA TYR A 102 3.03 -7.70 12.05
C TYR A 102 1.75 -7.53 12.85
N GLU A 103 1.55 -8.30 13.90
CA GLU A 103 0.39 -8.26 14.78
C GLU A 103 0.83 -7.91 16.20
N SER A 104 0.01 -7.15 16.93
CA SER A 104 0.32 -6.77 18.30
C SER A 104 0.27 -8.00 19.19
N VAL A 105 1.30 -8.18 20.02
CA VAL A 105 1.32 -9.23 21.04
C VAL A 105 0.23 -8.98 22.10
N GLU A 106 -0.16 -7.73 22.30
CA GLU A 106 -1.16 -7.28 23.28
C GLU A 106 -2.59 -7.33 22.74
N GLY A 107 -2.80 -7.88 21.53
CA GLY A 107 -4.14 -7.96 20.90
C GLY A 107 -4.67 -6.63 20.35
N VAL A 108 -3.91 -5.54 20.43
CA VAL A 108 -4.31 -4.23 19.91
C VAL A 108 -4.40 -4.27 18.38
N GLN A 109 -5.48 -3.72 17.81
CA GLN A 109 -5.69 -3.68 16.36
C GLN A 109 -4.53 -2.96 15.66
N CYS A 110 -4.08 -3.53 14.54
CA CYS A 110 -2.99 -2.97 13.74
C CYS A 110 -3.51 -2.40 12.41
N VAL A 111 -2.88 -1.33 11.92
CA VAL A 111 -3.13 -0.73 10.60
C VAL A 111 -1.81 -0.55 9.84
N ASN A 112 -1.81 -0.79 8.53
CA ASN A 112 -0.60 -0.55 7.74
C ASN A 112 -0.38 0.94 7.48
N ASP A 113 0.86 1.32 7.20
CA ASP A 113 1.28 2.68 6.87
C ASP A 113 0.94 3.15 5.45
N ASN A 114 -0.10 2.56 4.85
CA ASN A 114 -0.60 3.02 3.56
C ASN A 114 -1.34 4.35 3.76
N ARG A 115 -0.74 5.45 3.30
CA ARG A 115 -1.32 6.80 3.38
C ARG A 115 -2.75 6.86 2.88
N ALA A 116 -3.11 6.11 1.84
CA ALA A 116 -4.47 6.12 1.28
C ALA A 116 -5.55 5.66 2.28
N HIS A 117 -5.17 4.93 3.33
CA HIS A 117 -6.05 4.43 4.39
C HIS A 117 -5.91 5.18 5.72
N LEU A 118 -4.89 6.03 5.87
CA LEU A 118 -4.65 6.81 7.08
C LEU A 118 -5.08 8.28 6.92
N ASP A 119 -5.27 8.75 5.69
CA ASP A 119 -5.61 10.15 5.40
C ASP A 119 -7.13 10.38 5.39
N LEU A 120 -7.73 10.49 6.58
CA LEU A 120 -9.15 10.87 6.76
C LEU A 120 -9.31 12.38 6.87
N CYS A 121 -10.31 12.92 6.15
CA CYS A 121 -10.70 14.32 6.28
C CYS A 121 -11.60 14.57 7.51
N VAL A 122 -11.91 15.84 7.77
CA VAL A 122 -12.84 16.28 8.82
C VAL A 122 -14.26 15.73 8.62
N HIS A 123 -14.66 15.43 7.38
CA HIS A 123 -15.94 14.81 7.06
C HIS A 123 -15.96 13.29 7.27
N ASN A 124 -14.96 12.76 7.98
CA ASN A 124 -14.86 11.34 8.30
C ASN A 124 -14.84 10.41 7.07
N LYS A 125 -14.28 10.89 5.95
CA LYS A 125 -14.09 10.12 4.72
C LYS A 125 -12.61 10.12 4.37
N MET A 126 -12.16 9.08 3.65
CA MET A 126 -10.81 9.11 3.06
C MET A 126 -10.69 10.35 2.19
N ARG A 127 -9.64 11.16 2.37
CA ARG A 127 -9.46 12.43 1.63
C ARG A 127 -9.59 12.25 0.13
N GLN A 128 -9.04 11.14 -0.39
CA GLN A 128 -9.14 10.80 -1.81
C GLN A 128 -10.57 10.57 -2.30
N ASP A 129 -11.49 10.13 -1.43
CA ASP A 129 -12.89 9.85 -1.77
C ASP A 129 -13.85 10.99 -1.38
N CYS A 130 -13.39 11.97 -0.58
CA CYS A 130 -14.24 13.05 -0.08
C CYS A 130 -14.51 14.10 -1.16
N TYR A 131 -15.75 14.20 -1.63
CA TYR A 131 -16.19 15.22 -2.59
C TYR A 131 -15.96 16.65 -2.09
N LEU A 132 -16.31 16.92 -0.83
CA LEU A 132 -16.16 18.24 -0.21
C LEU A 132 -14.69 18.68 -0.11
N CYS A 133 -13.76 17.73 -0.07
CA CYS A 133 -12.32 18.03 -0.09
C CYS A 133 -11.71 18.01 -1.50
N GLY A 134 -12.53 17.87 -2.56
CA GLY A 134 -12.04 17.74 -3.93
C GLY A 134 -11.25 16.45 -4.18
N GLY A 135 -11.57 15.38 -3.45
CA GLY A 135 -10.84 14.11 -3.48
C GLY A 135 -10.64 13.56 -4.90
N ARG A 136 -9.40 13.13 -5.21
CA ARG A 136 -8.99 12.64 -6.55
C ARG A 136 -9.84 11.50 -7.11
N ALA A 137 -10.46 10.69 -6.26
CA ALA A 137 -11.27 9.56 -6.68
C ALA A 137 -12.68 9.96 -7.10
N THR A 138 -13.15 11.15 -6.69
CA THR A 138 -14.49 11.68 -6.98
C THR A 138 -14.39 12.75 -8.07
N CYS A 139 -15.34 12.78 -9.00
CA CYS A 139 -15.42 13.84 -10.02
C CYS A 139 -16.37 14.95 -9.59
N ARG A 140 -16.39 16.06 -10.34
CA ARG A 140 -17.37 17.14 -10.20
C ARG A 140 -18.82 16.65 -10.29
N HIS A 141 -19.05 15.53 -10.99
CA HIS A 141 -20.37 14.89 -11.11
C HIS A 141 -20.72 14.01 -9.89
N GLN A 142 -20.01 14.16 -8.76
CA GLN A 142 -20.24 13.45 -7.49
C GLN A 142 -20.15 11.92 -7.56
N LEU A 143 -19.64 11.38 -8.67
CA LEU A 143 -19.41 9.96 -8.87
C LEU A 143 -17.92 9.64 -8.71
N ARG A 144 -17.60 8.39 -8.40
CA ARG A 144 -16.20 7.93 -8.53
C ARG A 144 -15.77 8.10 -9.99
N ARG A 145 -14.63 8.75 -10.26
CA ARG A 145 -14.14 9.05 -11.62
C ARG A 145 -14.16 7.84 -12.55
N ARG A 146 -13.80 6.66 -12.01
CA ARG A 146 -13.81 5.38 -12.76
C ARG A 146 -15.21 4.86 -13.14
N ARG A 147 -16.25 5.30 -12.43
CA ARG A 147 -17.67 4.96 -12.64
C ARG A 147 -18.47 6.07 -13.31
N CYS A 148 -17.92 7.28 -13.41
CA CYS A 148 -18.58 8.39 -14.08
C CYS A 148 -18.46 8.22 -15.61
N ARG A 149 -19.60 8.08 -16.29
CA ARG A 149 -19.66 7.94 -17.75
C ARG A 149 -18.97 9.11 -18.47
N ILE A 150 -19.31 10.35 -18.09
CA ILE A 150 -18.72 11.57 -18.66
C ILE A 150 -17.19 11.56 -18.50
N CYS A 151 -16.67 11.29 -17.30
CA CYS A 151 -15.21 11.24 -17.09
C CYS A 151 -14.54 10.07 -17.81
N ARG A 152 -15.23 8.95 -18.01
CA ARG A 152 -14.73 7.81 -18.77
C ARG A 152 -14.62 8.17 -20.25
N GLU A 153 -15.63 8.82 -20.82
CA GLU A 153 -15.64 9.30 -22.20
C GLU A 153 -14.55 10.36 -22.43
N GLU A 154 -14.44 11.37 -21.55
CA GLU A 154 -13.36 12.36 -21.58
C GLU A 154 -11.96 11.72 -21.53
N ARG A 155 -11.78 10.69 -20.69
CA ARG A 155 -10.50 9.96 -20.60
C ARG A 155 -10.20 9.17 -21.88
N LEU A 156 -11.20 8.48 -22.45
CA LEU A 156 -11.04 7.73 -23.70
C LEU A 156 -10.74 8.66 -24.87
N ALA A 157 -11.41 9.81 -24.96
CA ALA A 157 -11.12 10.83 -25.97
C ALA A 157 -9.66 11.33 -25.87
N LYS A 158 -9.15 11.58 -24.66
CA LYS A 158 -7.76 11.98 -24.43
C LYS A 158 -6.75 10.88 -24.81
N LEU A 159 -7.04 9.62 -24.54
CA LEU A 159 -6.17 8.50 -24.93
C LEU A 159 -6.12 8.35 -26.45
N ARG A 160 -7.26 8.47 -27.13
CA ARG A 160 -7.35 8.46 -28.60
C ARG A 160 -6.56 9.62 -29.21
N ALA A 161 -6.67 10.82 -28.65
CA ALA A 161 -5.94 12.00 -29.12
C ALA A 161 -4.42 11.91 -28.94
N ARG A 162 -3.93 11.05 -28.04
CA ARG A 162 -2.48 10.84 -27.79
C ARG A 162 -1.85 9.75 -28.66
N GLY A 163 -2.63 9.04 -29.49
CA GLY A 163 -2.13 7.95 -30.33
C GLY A 163 -1.77 6.67 -29.56
N ASP A 164 -2.06 6.60 -28.26
CA ASP A 164 -1.78 5.44 -27.39
C ASP A 164 -2.83 4.32 -27.60
N GLY A 165 -2.81 3.69 -28.78
CA GLY A 165 -3.66 2.55 -29.15
C GLY A 165 -3.24 1.21 -28.51
N GLY A 166 -2.78 1.20 -27.27
CA GLY A 166 -2.00 0.09 -26.71
C GLY A 166 -2.58 -0.63 -25.50
N VAL A 167 -3.86 -1.04 -25.50
CA VAL A 167 -4.31 -2.17 -24.65
C VAL A 167 -5.47 -2.94 -25.32
N ALA A 168 -5.20 -3.55 -26.48
CA ALA A 168 -5.95 -4.74 -26.85
C ALA A 168 -5.51 -5.85 -25.91
N GLY A 169 -6.46 -6.37 -25.12
CA GLY A 169 -6.22 -7.43 -24.16
C GLY A 169 -5.59 -8.64 -24.83
N ARG A 170 -4.55 -9.18 -24.19
CA ARG A 170 -4.07 -10.53 -24.46
C ARG A 170 -5.17 -11.50 -23.99
N LEU A 171 -6.21 -11.69 -24.80
CA LEU A 171 -7.02 -12.90 -24.73
C LEU A 171 -6.04 -14.04 -25.01
N ARG A 172 -5.73 -14.81 -23.97
CA ARG A 172 -5.17 -16.15 -24.17
C ARG A 172 -6.30 -16.96 -24.78
N GLU A 173 -6.23 -17.14 -26.09
CA GLU A 173 -6.94 -18.20 -26.78
C GLU A 173 -6.42 -19.51 -26.21
N HIS A 174 -7.16 -20.07 -25.25
CA HIS A 174 -7.04 -21.48 -24.95
C HIS A 174 -7.61 -22.21 -26.17
N GLY A 175 -6.72 -22.59 -27.08
CA GLY A 175 -7.05 -23.48 -28.18
C GLY A 175 -7.69 -24.74 -27.63
N ASN A 176 -8.97 -24.91 -27.96
CA ASN A 176 -9.70 -26.14 -27.76
C ASN A 176 -9.15 -27.13 -28.79
N ALA A 177 -8.22 -27.98 -28.38
CA ALA A 177 -7.78 -29.10 -29.19
C ALA A 177 -8.90 -30.13 -29.20
N GLU A 178 -9.47 -30.31 -30.39
CA GLU A 178 -10.37 -31.41 -30.73
C GLU A 178 -9.67 -32.75 -30.41
N HIS A 179 -10.32 -33.59 -29.63
CA HIS A 179 -10.05 -35.03 -29.62
C HIS A 179 -11.38 -35.75 -29.73
N ALA A 180 -11.55 -36.39 -30.87
CA ALA A 180 -12.66 -37.27 -31.20
C ALA A 180 -12.62 -38.57 -30.38
N ASP A 181 -13.82 -39.12 -30.17
CA ASP A 181 -14.21 -40.52 -29.97
C ASP A 181 -13.41 -41.44 -29.03
N VAL A 182 -14.05 -41.87 -27.93
CA VAL A 182 -14.29 -43.29 -27.62
C VAL A 182 -15.60 -43.42 -26.83
N ALA A 183 -16.42 -44.39 -27.23
CA ALA A 183 -17.78 -44.67 -26.78
C ALA A 183 -17.92 -45.39 -25.41
N GLY A 184 -18.99 -45.04 -24.69
CA GLY A 184 -19.84 -45.94 -23.87
C GLY A 184 -19.50 -46.15 -22.37
N PRO A 185 -20.42 -46.70 -21.53
CA PRO A 185 -21.89 -46.63 -21.58
C PRO A 185 -22.52 -46.07 -20.28
N ALA A 186 -23.83 -45.85 -20.36
CA ALA A 186 -24.71 -45.28 -19.35
C ALA A 186 -24.66 -45.98 -17.97
N ARG A 187 -24.70 -45.17 -16.89
CA ARG A 187 -25.24 -45.58 -15.59
C ARG A 187 -26.24 -44.54 -15.08
N LEU A 188 -27.48 -45.01 -15.00
CA LEU A 188 -28.64 -44.34 -14.45
C LEU A 188 -28.49 -44.19 -12.93
N HIS A 189 -28.54 -42.96 -12.42
CA HIS A 189 -28.85 -42.71 -11.01
C HIS A 189 -29.98 -41.69 -10.91
N SER A 190 -31.20 -42.21 -11.09
CA SER A 190 -32.43 -41.52 -10.75
C SER A 190 -32.62 -41.59 -9.24
N ARG A 191 -32.56 -40.42 -8.59
CA ARG A 191 -32.99 -40.21 -7.21
C ARG A 191 -34.51 -40.35 -7.14
N PRO A 192 -35.10 -41.08 -6.19
CA PRO A 192 -36.49 -40.85 -5.83
C PRO A 192 -36.58 -39.70 -4.82
N ALA A 193 -37.37 -38.70 -5.17
CA ALA A 193 -38.03 -37.81 -4.22
C ALA A 193 -39.27 -38.51 -3.68
N SER A 194 -39.55 -38.41 -2.38
CA SER A 194 -40.88 -38.64 -1.80
C SER A 194 -40.97 -38.10 -0.36
N PRO A 195 -42.19 -37.85 0.15
CA PRO A 195 -42.51 -36.70 0.99
C PRO A 195 -42.89 -37.04 2.46
N SER A 196 -43.14 -35.98 3.22
CA SER A 196 -43.71 -35.88 4.58
C SER A 196 -44.66 -36.98 5.05
N GLN A 197 -44.50 -37.43 6.30
CA GLN A 197 -45.54 -37.65 7.35
C GLN A 197 -44.82 -37.54 8.73
N CYS A 198 -45.15 -36.58 9.59
CA CYS A 198 -46.19 -36.64 10.65
C CYS A 198 -46.00 -37.79 11.65
N LEU A 199 -45.55 -37.44 12.87
CA LEU A 199 -46.04 -37.92 14.18
C LEU A 199 -45.63 -36.90 15.25
#